data_AF-A0A2M7FPI2-F1
#
_entry.id   AF-A0A2M7FPI2-F1
#
_cell.length_a   1.000
_cell.length_b   1.000
_cell.length_c   1.000
_cell.angle_alpha   90.00
_cell.angle_beta   90.00
_cell.angle_gamma   90.00
#
_symmetry.space_group_name_H-M   'P 1'
#
loop_
_entity.id
_entity.type
_entity.pdbx_description
1 polymer ?
#
loop_
_entity_poly.entity_id
_entity_poly.type
_entity_poly.pdbx_seq_one_letter_code
_entity_poly.pdbx_strand_id
1 'polypeptide(L)'
;MTVRGEAIFDFPDTALVSEPPKVRQGQARAPAKTLSKDIVVYLTIAALVGLSWQVSRMGWFKAGDDTGYWIGVAGGVMMLLLFSYPLRKHFRFARNWGRVKWWFLVHMVLGVGGPTLILLHSTFHVGSLNAAVAMYSMIVVALSGVVGRFLYARVNRGLHSERATLQDMQVRAGLDEAEARSRLAFAPKVEELLAKFEQNEVHAQTNWLTYLRQVFWLPIHQWLVYRQCASQLRQVLLTLAKQERWHKRDYIARKKNANKLIDQYLNAVARVAQFKAYERLFSLWHVAHIPFVYLLVISAVVHVVAVHAY
;
A
#
# COMPACT_ATOMS: atom_id res chain seq x y z
N MET A 1 15.30 67.27 -8.85
CA MET A 1 15.87 66.69 -7.61
C MET A 1 15.17 65.38 -7.33
N THR A 2 15.94 64.32 -7.34
CA THR A 2 15.60 62.90 -7.22
C THR A 2 15.37 62.53 -5.75
N VAL A 3 14.27 61.82 -5.45
CA VAL A 3 14.25 60.84 -4.35
C VAL A 3 13.46 59.62 -4.82
N ARG A 4 14.20 58.54 -5.09
CA ARG A 4 13.73 57.17 -5.30
C ARG A 4 13.16 56.66 -3.97
N GLY A 5 11.87 56.34 -3.92
CA GLY A 5 11.31 55.49 -2.88
C GLY A 5 11.60 54.04 -3.23
N GLU A 6 12.55 53.43 -2.52
CA GLU A 6 12.86 52.00 -2.63
C GLU A 6 11.65 51.18 -2.16
N ALA A 7 11.02 50.45 -3.08
CA ALA A 7 10.11 49.37 -2.74
C ALA A 7 10.96 48.21 -2.18
N ILE A 8 11.10 48.18 -0.86
CA ILE A 8 11.68 47.06 -0.12
C ILE A 8 10.79 45.85 -0.41
N PHE A 9 11.33 44.90 -1.18
CA PHE A 9 10.70 43.61 -1.45
C PHE A 9 10.71 42.83 -0.14
N ASP A 10 9.60 42.86 0.59
CA ASP A 10 9.42 42.19 1.88
C ASP A 10 9.38 40.66 1.65
N PHE A 11 10.57 40.07 1.57
CA PHE A 11 10.78 38.63 1.42
C PHE A 11 10.24 37.91 2.66
N PRO A 12 9.53 36.77 2.51
CA PRO A 12 9.01 36.06 3.65
C PRO A 12 10.11 35.13 4.16
N ASP A 13 11.18 35.70 4.71
CA ASP A 13 12.13 34.96 5.54
C ASP A 13 11.38 34.21 6.66
N THR A 14 10.27 34.80 7.10
CA THR A 14 9.28 34.15 7.96
C THR A 14 8.53 32.99 7.32
N ALA A 15 8.19 32.93 6.02
CA ALA A 15 7.35 31.81 5.51
C ALA A 15 8.11 30.48 5.35
N LEU A 16 9.42 30.52 5.11
CA LEU A 16 10.26 29.32 4.96
C LEU A 16 10.95 28.90 6.26
N VAL A 17 11.08 29.83 7.22
CA VAL A 17 11.74 29.63 8.53
C VAL A 17 10.73 29.59 9.68
N SER A 18 9.53 30.15 9.55
CA SER A 18 8.52 30.10 10.62
C SER A 18 8.25 28.65 11.01
N GLU A 19 8.33 28.40 12.32
CA GLU A 19 7.71 27.20 12.87
C GLU A 19 6.28 27.14 12.35
N PRO A 20 5.81 25.96 11.91
CA PRO A 20 4.43 25.83 11.47
C PRO A 20 3.52 26.40 12.56
N PRO A 21 2.47 27.18 12.22
CA PRO A 21 1.55 27.68 13.22
C PRO A 21 1.11 26.50 14.09
N LYS A 22 1.14 26.69 15.42
CA LYS A 22 0.63 25.72 16.41
C LYS A 22 -0.89 25.61 16.27
N VAL A 23 -1.36 25.11 15.14
CA VAL A 23 -2.70 24.57 14.99
C VAL A 23 -2.76 23.38 15.93
N ARG A 24 -3.80 23.33 16.77
CA ARG A 24 -4.10 22.18 17.65
C ARG A 24 -3.75 20.91 16.89
N GLN A 25 -2.72 20.20 17.36
CA GLN A 25 -2.30 18.93 16.80
C GLN A 25 -3.42 17.92 17.06
N GLY A 26 -4.49 17.96 16.26
CA GLY A 26 -5.30 16.79 15.98
C GLY A 26 -4.36 15.85 15.25
N GLN A 27 -3.64 15.04 16.03
CA GLN A 27 -2.59 14.10 15.66
C GLN A 27 -2.64 13.67 14.17
N ALA A 28 -2.08 14.50 13.28
CA ALA A 28 -1.72 14.08 11.94
C ALA A 28 -0.48 13.20 12.11
N ARG A 29 -0.72 11.94 12.52
CA ARG A 29 0.30 10.90 12.60
C ARG A 29 1.04 10.94 11.27
N ALA A 30 2.33 11.27 11.31
CA ALA A 30 3.23 11.04 10.18
C ALA A 30 2.93 9.63 9.63
N PRO A 31 2.78 9.44 8.30
CA PRO A 31 2.38 8.17 7.73
C PRO A 31 3.42 7.11 8.14
N ALA A 32 3.11 6.38 9.19
CA ALA A 32 4.05 5.50 9.85
C ALA A 32 4.21 4.24 9.00
N LYS A 33 5.35 4.13 8.32
CA LYS A 33 6.06 2.88 8.00
C LYS A 33 5.17 1.66 7.67
N THR A 34 4.11 1.82 6.85
CA THR A 34 3.27 0.66 6.47
C THR A 34 4.06 -0.31 5.59
N LEU A 35 4.96 0.23 4.76
CA LEU A 35 5.83 -0.54 3.87
C LEU A 35 6.71 -1.53 4.65
N SER A 36 7.22 -1.13 5.83
CA SER A 36 8.05 -2.01 6.67
C SER A 36 7.26 -3.22 7.21
N LYS A 37 5.97 -3.05 7.52
CA LYS A 37 5.15 -4.15 8.04
C LYS A 37 4.80 -5.17 6.96
N ASP A 38 4.52 -4.71 5.75
CA ASP A 38 4.16 -5.61 4.64
C ASP A 38 5.36 -6.45 4.19
N ILE A 39 6.56 -5.84 4.12
CA ILE A 39 7.80 -6.55 3.82
C ILE A 39 8.05 -7.66 4.84
N VAL A 40 7.91 -7.37 6.13
CA VAL A 40 8.10 -8.38 7.19
C VAL A 40 7.14 -9.56 7.01
N VAL A 41 5.87 -9.31 6.69
CA VAL A 41 4.91 -10.40 6.44
C VAL A 41 5.31 -11.23 5.23
N TYR A 42 5.72 -10.61 4.12
CA TYR A 42 6.12 -11.37 2.92
C TYR A 42 7.40 -12.17 3.14
N LEU A 43 8.39 -11.61 3.84
CA LEU A 43 9.60 -12.32 4.23
C LEU A 43 9.28 -13.49 5.16
N THR A 44 8.32 -13.33 6.07
CA THR A 44 7.86 -14.41 6.96
C THR A 44 7.20 -15.53 6.17
N ILE A 45 6.32 -15.21 5.22
CA ILE A 45 5.68 -16.21 4.35
C ILE A 45 6.74 -16.95 3.52
N ALA A 46 7.67 -16.22 2.91
CA ALA A 46 8.75 -16.81 2.12
C ALA A 46 9.65 -17.72 2.96
N ALA A 47 9.99 -17.31 4.18
CA ALA A 47 10.75 -18.12 5.12
C ALA A 47 10.00 -19.40 5.52
N LEU A 48 8.70 -19.31 5.84
CA LEU A 48 7.88 -20.48 6.19
C LEU A 48 7.80 -21.50 5.05
N VAL A 49 7.57 -21.04 3.81
CA VAL A 49 7.54 -21.90 2.62
C VAL A 49 8.93 -22.51 2.37
N GLY A 50 9.99 -21.71 2.46
CA GLY A 50 11.37 -22.17 2.28
C GLY A 50 11.80 -23.21 3.32
N LEU A 51 11.46 -22.99 4.59
CA LEU A 51 11.69 -23.95 5.67
C LEU A 51 10.91 -25.25 5.44
N SER A 52 9.64 -25.15 5.05
CA SER A 52 8.82 -26.32 4.75
C SER A 52 9.38 -27.15 3.60
N TRP A 53 9.89 -26.48 2.56
CA TRP A 53 10.58 -27.13 1.45
C TRP A 53 11.93 -27.75 1.85
N GLN A 54 12.64 -27.12 2.79
CA GLN A 54 13.86 -27.71 3.33
C GLN A 54 13.55 -28.98 4.13
N VAL A 55 12.55 -28.93 5.02
CA VAL A 55 12.08 -30.08 5.82
C VAL A 55 11.62 -31.22 4.91
N SER A 56 10.87 -30.93 3.83
CA SER A 56 10.41 -31.98 2.91
C SER A 56 11.56 -32.69 2.19
N ARG A 57 12.74 -32.06 2.06
CA ARG A 57 13.93 -32.68 1.48
C ARG A 57 14.78 -33.49 2.46
N MET A 58 14.52 -33.39 3.76
CA MET A 58 15.23 -34.17 4.78
C MET A 58 14.75 -35.62 4.88
N GLY A 59 13.64 -35.97 4.21
CA GLY A 59 13.15 -37.36 4.13
C GLY A 59 12.57 -37.91 5.43
N TRP A 60 12.19 -37.04 6.37
CA TRP A 60 11.68 -37.44 7.69
C TRP A 60 10.32 -38.15 7.66
N PHE A 61 9.52 -37.93 6.60
CA PHE A 61 8.23 -38.58 6.39
C PHE A 61 7.84 -38.51 4.90
N LYS A 62 6.97 -39.41 4.46
CA LYS A 62 6.34 -39.38 3.13
C LYS A 62 4.87 -38.98 3.26
N ALA A 63 4.26 -38.58 2.14
CA ALA A 63 2.87 -38.15 2.11
C ALA A 63 1.86 -39.24 2.56
N GLY A 64 2.20 -40.51 2.35
CA GLY A 64 1.37 -41.65 2.74
C GLY A 64 1.66 -42.25 4.12
N ASP A 65 2.67 -41.75 4.84
CA ASP A 65 2.98 -42.22 6.19
C ASP A 65 2.05 -41.55 7.22
N ASP A 66 1.89 -42.14 8.42
CA ASP A 66 1.03 -41.61 9.49
C ASP A 66 1.30 -40.13 9.81
N THR A 67 2.58 -39.74 9.80
CA THR A 67 2.98 -38.35 10.04
C THR A 67 2.49 -37.42 8.92
N GLY A 68 2.65 -37.86 7.66
CA GLY A 68 2.11 -37.14 6.50
C GLY A 68 0.60 -36.97 6.61
N TYR A 69 -0.12 -38.04 6.93
CA TYR A 69 -1.58 -38.02 7.10
C TYR A 69 -2.04 -36.96 8.11
N TRP A 70 -1.49 -36.95 9.33
CA TRP A 70 -1.88 -35.98 10.37
C TRP A 70 -1.54 -34.53 10.02
N ILE A 71 -0.42 -34.29 9.32
CA ILE A 71 -0.10 -32.96 8.77
C ILE A 71 -1.16 -32.54 7.76
N GLY A 72 -1.61 -33.46 6.90
CA GLY A 72 -2.68 -33.24 5.94
C GLY A 72 -4.01 -32.91 6.60
N VAL A 73 -4.40 -33.67 7.62
CA VAL A 73 -5.61 -33.42 8.43
C VAL A 73 -5.54 -32.06 9.11
N ALA A 74 -4.42 -31.73 9.76
CA ALA A 74 -4.24 -30.43 10.40
C ALA A 74 -4.34 -29.28 9.38
N GLY A 75 -3.69 -29.40 8.22
CA GLY A 75 -3.79 -28.45 7.13
C GLY A 75 -5.22 -28.29 6.60
N GLY A 76 -5.93 -29.40 6.38
CA GLY A 76 -7.33 -29.42 5.95
C GLY A 76 -8.27 -28.77 6.95
N VAL A 77 -8.10 -29.04 8.25
CA VAL A 77 -8.87 -28.39 9.32
C VAL A 77 -8.62 -26.88 9.33
N MET A 78 -7.37 -26.43 9.17
CA MET A 78 -7.06 -25.00 9.05
C MET A 78 -7.75 -24.36 7.84
N MET A 79 -7.78 -25.05 6.69
CA MET A 79 -8.47 -24.60 5.49
C MET A 79 -9.99 -24.50 5.69
N LEU A 80 -10.60 -25.45 6.39
CA LEU A 80 -12.03 -25.39 6.74
C LEU A 80 -12.32 -24.22 7.69
N LEU A 81 -11.45 -23.97 8.67
CA LEU A 81 -11.61 -22.87 9.61
C LEU A 81 -11.48 -21.48 8.94
N LEU A 82 -10.93 -21.37 7.72
CA LEU A 82 -10.92 -20.11 6.97
C LEU A 82 -12.31 -19.54 6.73
N PHE A 83 -13.31 -20.41 6.58
CA PHE A 83 -14.70 -20.02 6.35
C PHE A 83 -15.37 -19.39 7.57
N SER A 84 -14.75 -19.47 8.75
CA SER A 84 -15.24 -18.78 9.95
C SER A 84 -15.26 -17.24 9.79
N TYR A 85 -14.32 -16.67 9.03
CA TYR A 85 -14.29 -15.23 8.74
C TYR A 85 -15.46 -14.75 7.88
N PRO A 86 -15.71 -15.30 6.66
CA PRO A 86 -16.87 -14.91 5.88
C PRO A 86 -18.18 -15.26 6.60
N LEU A 87 -18.25 -16.37 7.34
CA LEU A 87 -19.40 -16.72 8.18
C LEU A 87 -19.70 -15.60 9.18
N ARG A 88 -18.69 -15.16 9.94
CA ARG A 88 -18.81 -14.04 10.90
C ARG A 88 -19.10 -12.69 10.24
N LYS A 89 -18.69 -12.49 8.99
CA LYS A 89 -18.90 -11.23 8.26
C LYS A 89 -20.32 -11.13 7.68
N HIS A 90 -20.88 -12.22 7.19
CA HIS A 90 -22.13 -12.20 6.42
C HIS A 90 -23.36 -12.70 7.20
N PHE A 91 -23.19 -13.57 8.20
CA PHE A 91 -24.33 -14.17 8.90
C PHE A 91 -24.73 -13.37 10.15
N ARG A 92 -26.04 -13.15 10.32
CA ARG A 92 -26.60 -12.36 11.44
C ARG A 92 -26.30 -12.97 12.81
N PHE A 93 -26.34 -14.30 12.93
CA PHE A 93 -26.09 -15.02 14.18
C PHE A 93 -24.67 -14.83 14.73
N ALA A 94 -23.67 -14.75 13.85
CA ALA A 94 -22.26 -14.61 14.24
C ALA A 94 -21.81 -13.15 14.45
N ARG A 95 -22.73 -12.18 14.38
CA ARG A 95 -22.43 -10.74 14.47
C ARG A 95 -21.83 -10.33 15.82
N ASN A 96 -22.20 -11.05 16.89
CA ASN A 96 -21.77 -10.78 18.26
C ASN A 96 -20.46 -11.48 18.67
N TRP A 97 -19.83 -12.25 17.78
CA TRP A 97 -18.63 -13.04 18.09
C TRP A 97 -17.34 -12.21 18.18
N GLY A 98 -17.41 -11.00 18.73
CA GLY A 98 -16.27 -10.12 18.91
C GLY A 98 -15.87 -9.35 17.64
N ARG A 99 -14.69 -8.69 17.71
CA ARG A 99 -14.25 -7.69 16.72
C ARG A 99 -13.81 -8.34 15.41
N VAL A 100 -14.33 -7.84 14.27
CA VAL A 100 -13.98 -8.32 12.90
C VAL A 100 -12.47 -8.43 12.67
N LYS A 101 -11.71 -7.48 13.23
CA LYS A 101 -10.26 -7.40 13.07
C LYS A 101 -9.53 -8.68 13.51
N TRP A 102 -9.99 -9.33 14.57
CA TRP A 102 -9.39 -10.57 15.06
C TRP A 102 -9.71 -11.74 14.13
N TRP A 103 -10.94 -11.85 13.65
CA TRP A 103 -11.32 -12.85 12.64
C TRP A 103 -10.54 -12.72 11.35
N PHE A 104 -10.28 -11.49 10.90
CA PHE A 104 -9.45 -11.24 9.73
C PHE A 104 -7.99 -11.66 9.97
N LEU A 105 -7.45 -11.42 11.17
CA LEU A 105 -6.11 -11.88 11.56
C LEU A 105 -6.02 -13.40 11.59
N VAL A 106 -6.99 -14.08 12.22
CA VAL A 106 -7.07 -15.55 12.24
C VAL A 106 -7.17 -16.10 10.82
N HIS A 107 -8.01 -15.53 9.96
CA HIS A 107 -8.11 -15.91 8.56
C HIS A 107 -6.76 -15.78 7.82
N MET A 108 -5.99 -14.72 8.06
CA MET A 108 -4.66 -14.56 7.47
C MET A 108 -3.67 -15.62 7.98
N VAL A 109 -3.65 -15.91 9.28
CA VAL A 109 -2.76 -16.93 9.87
C VAL A 109 -3.10 -18.32 9.32
N LEU A 110 -4.39 -18.69 9.33
CA LEU A 110 -4.86 -19.95 8.77
C LEU A 110 -4.62 -20.03 7.25
N GLY A 111 -4.72 -18.90 6.55
CA GLY A 111 -4.59 -18.83 5.08
C GLY A 111 -3.16 -18.96 4.59
N VAL A 112 -2.19 -18.80 5.49
CA VAL A 112 -0.77 -19.11 5.23
C VAL A 112 -0.42 -20.48 5.80
N GLY A 113 -0.82 -20.75 7.05
CA GLY A 113 -0.47 -22.00 7.74
C GLY A 113 -1.10 -23.23 7.12
N GLY A 114 -2.39 -23.19 6.74
CA GLY A 114 -3.08 -24.29 6.08
C GLY A 114 -2.39 -24.72 4.78
N PRO A 115 -2.15 -23.80 3.83
CA PRO A 115 -1.41 -24.13 2.61
C PRO A 115 0.02 -24.60 2.85
N THR A 116 0.70 -24.05 3.85
CA THR A 116 2.05 -24.48 4.23
C THR A 116 2.07 -25.92 4.71
N LEU A 117 1.12 -26.31 5.57
CA LEU A 117 0.99 -27.70 6.03
C LEU A 117 0.57 -28.63 4.89
N ILE A 118 -0.29 -28.21 3.98
CA ILE A 118 -0.69 -29.04 2.82
C ILE A 118 0.48 -29.27 1.86
N LEU A 119 1.30 -28.23 1.59
CA LEU A 119 2.54 -28.39 0.82
C LEU A 119 3.51 -29.36 1.49
N LEU A 120 3.61 -29.28 2.82
CA LEU A 120 4.44 -30.17 3.62
C LEU A 120 3.92 -31.61 3.61
N HIS A 121 2.61 -31.82 3.78
CA HIS A 121 1.91 -33.11 3.67
C HIS A 121 2.21 -33.79 2.34
N SER A 122 2.13 -33.05 1.23
CA SER A 122 2.39 -33.61 -0.09
C SER A 122 3.88 -33.76 -0.41
N THR A 123 4.78 -33.32 0.50
CA THR A 123 6.22 -33.21 0.28
C THR A 123 6.57 -32.43 -1.00
N PHE A 124 5.75 -31.46 -1.39
CA PHE A 124 5.82 -30.72 -2.66
C PHE A 124 5.67 -31.57 -3.93
N HIS A 125 5.15 -32.79 -3.82
CA HIS A 125 4.85 -33.68 -4.94
C HIS A 125 3.34 -33.83 -5.13
N VAL A 126 2.93 -34.22 -6.34
CA VAL A 126 1.53 -34.41 -6.74
C VAL A 126 1.38 -35.83 -7.29
N GLY A 127 0.60 -36.67 -6.61
CA GLY A 127 0.45 -38.09 -6.96
C GLY A 127 -0.74 -38.42 -7.87
N SER A 128 -1.68 -37.49 -8.09
CA SER A 128 -2.87 -37.73 -8.93
C SER A 128 -3.42 -36.43 -9.50
N LEU A 129 -4.23 -36.52 -10.57
CA LEU A 129 -4.89 -35.35 -11.17
C LEU A 129 -5.78 -34.61 -10.17
N ASN A 130 -6.53 -35.34 -9.36
CA ASN A 130 -7.38 -34.75 -8.32
C ASN A 130 -6.56 -33.98 -7.27
N ALA A 131 -5.46 -34.58 -6.79
CA ALA A 131 -4.53 -33.91 -5.88
C ALA A 131 -3.88 -32.68 -6.54
N ALA A 132 -3.60 -32.73 -7.85
CA ALA A 132 -3.06 -31.61 -8.61
C ALA A 132 -4.03 -30.41 -8.59
N VAL A 133 -5.31 -30.67 -8.92
CA VAL A 133 -6.33 -29.62 -8.96
C VAL A 133 -6.49 -28.99 -7.57
N ALA A 134 -6.57 -29.78 -6.50
CA ALA A 134 -6.64 -29.25 -5.14
C ALA A 134 -5.41 -28.40 -4.77
N MET A 135 -4.21 -28.92 -5.05
CA MET A 135 -2.92 -28.24 -4.76
C MET A 135 -2.80 -26.90 -5.49
N TYR A 136 -2.99 -26.88 -6.81
CA TYR A 136 -2.82 -25.66 -7.60
C TYR A 136 -3.92 -24.63 -7.27
N SER A 137 -5.14 -25.06 -7.02
CA SER A 137 -6.23 -24.17 -6.59
C SER A 137 -5.91 -23.53 -5.24
N MET A 138 -5.39 -24.32 -4.31
CA MET A 138 -4.95 -23.82 -3.01
C MET A 138 -3.85 -22.77 -3.16
N ILE A 139 -2.83 -23.03 -3.99
CA ILE A 139 -1.74 -22.08 -4.26
C ILE A 139 -2.30 -20.78 -4.86
N VAL A 140 -3.18 -20.86 -5.86
CA VAL A 140 -3.82 -19.68 -6.48
C VAL A 140 -4.63 -18.89 -5.46
N VAL A 141 -5.44 -19.55 -4.62
CA VAL A 141 -6.22 -18.90 -3.56
C VAL A 141 -5.31 -18.27 -2.50
N ALA A 142 -4.27 -18.96 -2.05
CA ALA A 142 -3.33 -18.45 -1.05
C ALA A 142 -2.57 -17.22 -1.56
N LEU A 143 -1.97 -17.31 -2.76
CA LEU A 143 -1.26 -16.19 -3.39
C LEU A 143 -2.19 -15.01 -3.68
N SER A 144 -3.38 -15.27 -4.21
CA SER A 144 -4.38 -14.22 -4.40
C SER A 144 -4.84 -13.61 -3.07
N GLY A 145 -4.93 -14.38 -1.99
CA GLY A 145 -5.19 -13.87 -0.63
C GLY A 145 -4.13 -12.88 -0.14
N VAL A 146 -2.84 -13.15 -0.42
CA VAL A 146 -1.74 -12.23 -0.13
C VAL A 146 -1.90 -10.91 -0.91
N VAL A 147 -2.28 -10.99 -2.20
CA VAL A 147 -2.61 -9.80 -3.00
C VAL A 147 -3.82 -9.05 -2.42
N GLY A 148 -4.85 -9.77 -1.98
CA GLY A 148 -6.03 -9.20 -1.33
C GLY A 148 -5.69 -8.40 -0.08
N ARG A 149 -4.78 -8.91 0.77
CA ARG A 149 -4.26 -8.19 1.94
C ARG A 149 -3.58 -6.88 1.56
N PHE A 150 -2.74 -6.89 0.51
CA PHE A 150 -2.08 -5.69 0.01
C PHE A 150 -3.09 -4.63 -0.45
N LEU A 151 -4.07 -5.04 -1.25
CA LEU A 151 -5.14 -4.15 -1.73
C LEU A 151 -5.99 -3.61 -0.59
N TYR A 152 -6.38 -4.46 0.37
CA TYR A 152 -7.15 -4.06 1.55
C TYR A 152 -6.44 -2.96 2.36
N ALA A 153 -5.14 -3.09 2.58
CA ALA A 153 -4.35 -2.09 3.32
C ALA A 153 -4.26 -0.72 2.63
N ARG A 154 -4.50 -0.66 1.31
CA ARG A 154 -4.51 0.58 0.51
C ARG A 154 -5.90 1.21 0.46
N VAL A 155 -6.95 0.40 0.34
CA VAL A 155 -8.35 0.89 0.28
C VAL A 155 -8.87 1.32 1.67
N ASN A 156 -8.48 0.63 2.74
CA ASN A 156 -9.03 0.88 4.08
C ASN A 156 -8.53 2.19 4.75
N ARG A 157 -7.67 2.98 4.10
CA ARG A 157 -7.21 4.29 4.64
C ARG A 157 -8.28 5.38 4.52
N GLY A 158 -9.27 5.18 3.65
CA GLY A 158 -10.42 6.05 3.44
C GLY A 158 -10.12 7.25 2.53
N LEU A 159 -10.93 7.45 1.49
CA LEU A 159 -10.76 8.54 0.52
C LEU A 159 -10.89 9.92 1.16
N HIS A 160 -11.83 10.09 2.10
CA HIS A 160 -12.01 11.36 2.80
C HIS A 160 -10.75 11.77 3.57
N SER A 161 -10.08 10.82 4.22
CA SER A 161 -8.82 11.06 4.92
C SER A 161 -7.71 11.52 3.95
N GLU A 162 -7.61 10.87 2.80
CA GLU A 162 -6.60 11.22 1.79
C GLU A 162 -6.89 12.57 1.12
N ARG A 163 -8.17 12.89 0.82
CA ARG A 163 -8.59 14.20 0.31
C ARG A 163 -8.36 15.33 1.31
N ALA A 164 -8.70 15.11 2.58
CA ALA A 164 -8.43 16.09 3.64
C ALA A 164 -6.92 16.33 3.80
N THR A 165 -6.10 15.28 3.65
CA THR A 165 -4.64 15.41 3.64
C THR A 165 -4.14 16.20 2.44
N LEU A 166 -4.72 15.99 1.24
CA LEU A 166 -4.38 16.78 0.06
C LEU A 166 -4.71 18.26 0.26
N GLN A 167 -5.90 18.56 0.77
CA GLN A 167 -6.35 19.93 1.03
C GLN A 167 -5.46 20.64 2.05
N ASP A 168 -5.10 19.99 3.16
CA ASP A 168 -4.11 20.52 4.11
C ASP A 168 -2.75 20.80 3.45
N MET A 169 -2.33 19.97 2.48
CA MET A 169 -1.08 20.18 1.74
C MET A 169 -1.17 21.30 0.70
N GLN A 170 -2.33 21.49 0.05
CA GLN A 170 -2.59 22.62 -0.86
C GLN A 170 -2.48 23.94 -0.11
N VAL A 171 -3.16 24.06 1.04
CA VAL A 171 -3.09 25.24 1.92
C VAL A 171 -1.66 25.48 2.39
N ARG A 172 -0.94 24.45 2.83
CA ARG A 172 0.46 24.59 3.29
C ARG A 172 1.45 25.00 2.20
N ALA A 173 1.23 24.55 0.98
CA ALA A 173 2.03 24.96 -0.18
C ALA A 173 1.64 26.37 -0.66
N GLY A 174 0.46 26.85 -0.25
CA GLY A 174 -0.17 28.07 -0.74
C GLY A 174 -0.60 27.94 -2.20
N LEU A 175 -1.03 26.71 -2.57
CA LEU A 175 -1.60 26.36 -3.87
C LEU A 175 -3.15 26.42 -3.85
N ASP A 176 -3.73 26.78 -2.71
CA ASP A 176 -5.17 27.03 -2.57
C ASP A 176 -5.42 28.53 -2.77
N GLU A 177 -6.36 28.89 -3.65
CA GLU A 177 -6.58 30.26 -4.13
C GLU A 177 -7.03 31.25 -3.02
N ALA A 178 -7.37 30.74 -1.84
CA ALA A 178 -8.06 31.48 -0.79
C ALA A 178 -7.16 32.22 0.22
N GLU A 179 -5.85 31.93 0.32
CA GLU A 179 -4.99 32.57 1.35
C GLU A 179 -3.63 33.07 0.84
N ALA A 180 -3.29 34.27 1.29
CA ALA A 180 -2.25 35.14 0.78
C ALA A 180 -0.82 34.55 0.81
N ARG A 181 -0.12 34.74 -0.32
CA ARG A 181 1.31 34.45 -0.59
C ARG A 181 1.67 32.96 -0.58
N SER A 182 1.63 32.34 -1.77
CA SER A 182 2.17 31.00 -2.03
C SER A 182 3.55 30.85 -1.37
N ARG A 183 3.73 29.81 -0.54
CA ARG A 183 5.04 29.52 0.05
C ARG A 183 6.05 29.15 -1.03
N LEU A 184 5.59 28.78 -2.22
CA LEU A 184 6.37 28.50 -3.40
C LEU A 184 6.35 29.65 -4.42
N ALA A 185 5.81 30.83 -4.09
CA ALA A 185 5.75 31.99 -4.99
C ALA A 185 7.12 32.41 -5.53
N PHE A 186 8.19 32.18 -4.74
CA PHE A 186 9.56 32.44 -5.16
C PHE A 186 10.05 31.47 -6.27
N ALA A 187 9.33 30.37 -6.51
CA ALA A 187 9.64 29.32 -7.47
C ALA A 187 8.40 28.97 -8.34
N PRO A 188 7.93 29.89 -9.20
CA PRO A 188 6.67 29.72 -9.96
C PRO A 188 6.65 28.48 -10.86
N LYS A 189 7.80 28.10 -11.43
CA LYS A 189 7.92 26.86 -12.22
C LYS A 189 7.66 25.59 -11.40
N VAL A 190 8.02 25.60 -10.11
CA VAL A 190 7.77 24.45 -9.22
C VAL A 190 6.28 24.35 -8.92
N GLU A 191 5.64 25.48 -8.61
CA GLU A 191 4.20 25.58 -8.40
C GLU A 191 3.40 25.11 -9.63
N GLU A 192 3.77 25.54 -10.84
CA GLU A 192 3.14 25.09 -12.08
C GLU A 192 3.28 23.56 -12.30
N LEU A 193 4.47 23.01 -12.04
CA LEU A 193 4.70 21.56 -12.16
C LEU A 193 3.84 20.75 -11.18
N LEU A 194 3.68 21.26 -9.95
CA LEU A 194 2.86 20.63 -8.92
C LEU A 194 1.37 20.69 -9.29
N ALA A 195 0.88 21.86 -9.72
CA ALA A 195 -0.50 22.05 -10.16
C ALA A 195 -0.83 21.17 -11.37
N LYS A 196 0.07 21.10 -12.36
CA LYS A 196 -0.09 20.24 -13.54
C LYS A 196 -0.12 18.76 -13.17
N PHE A 197 0.71 18.33 -12.21
CA PHE A 197 0.70 16.96 -11.72
C PHE A 197 -0.62 16.64 -10.99
N GLU A 198 -1.13 17.54 -10.16
CA GLU A 198 -2.42 17.38 -9.50
C GLU A 198 -3.56 17.26 -10.52
N GLN A 199 -3.66 18.20 -11.46
CA GLN A 199 -4.71 18.20 -12.48
C GLN A 199 -4.73 16.90 -13.28
N ASN A 200 -3.57 16.44 -13.75
CA ASN A 200 -3.46 15.25 -14.57
C ASN A 200 -3.82 13.96 -13.82
N GLU A 201 -3.60 13.89 -12.51
CA GLU A 201 -3.74 12.64 -11.74
C GLU A 201 -5.04 12.57 -10.94
N VAL A 202 -5.51 13.69 -10.38
CA VAL A 202 -6.75 13.76 -9.60
C VAL A 202 -7.98 13.85 -10.50
N HIS A 203 -7.89 14.60 -11.60
CA HIS A 203 -8.99 14.80 -12.55
C HIS A 203 -8.89 13.90 -13.79
N ALA A 204 -8.01 12.89 -13.77
CA ALA A 204 -7.89 11.92 -14.84
C ALA A 204 -9.23 11.24 -15.15
N GLN A 205 -9.50 11.01 -16.44
CA GLN A 205 -10.68 10.26 -16.87
C GLN A 205 -10.68 8.83 -16.31
N THR A 206 -11.88 8.34 -15.98
CA THR A 206 -12.09 7.01 -15.40
C THR A 206 -12.03 5.93 -16.48
N ASN A 207 -10.81 5.44 -16.77
CA ASN A 207 -10.57 4.31 -17.66
C ASN A 207 -9.68 3.25 -16.98
N TRP A 208 -9.80 1.97 -17.37
CA TRP A 208 -9.01 0.87 -16.81
C TRP A 208 -7.51 1.02 -17.04
N LEU A 209 -7.13 1.52 -18.23
CA LEU A 209 -5.76 1.90 -18.56
C LEU A 209 -5.22 2.97 -17.60
N THR A 210 -6.06 3.94 -17.20
CA THR A 210 -5.71 4.98 -16.23
C THR A 210 -5.43 4.37 -14.85
N TYR A 211 -6.25 3.43 -14.39
CA TYR A 211 -6.03 2.78 -13.08
C TYR A 211 -4.74 1.95 -13.05
N LEU A 212 -4.46 1.18 -14.11
CA LEU A 212 -3.21 0.43 -14.21
C LEU A 212 -2.00 1.38 -14.23
N ARG A 213 -2.06 2.45 -15.02
CA ARG A 213 -1.04 3.51 -15.03
C ARG A 213 -0.86 4.13 -13.64
N GLN A 214 -1.95 4.43 -12.93
CA GLN A 214 -1.89 5.03 -11.60
C GLN A 214 -1.26 4.11 -10.54
N VAL A 215 -1.45 2.79 -10.66
CA VAL A 215 -0.84 1.82 -9.72
C VAL A 215 0.64 1.59 -10.03
N PHE A 216 0.99 1.35 -11.30
CA PHE A 216 2.33 0.91 -11.67
C PHE A 216 3.26 2.05 -12.12
N TRP A 217 2.74 3.03 -12.87
CA TRP A 217 3.55 4.10 -13.45
C TRP A 217 3.61 5.36 -12.58
N LEU A 218 2.55 5.67 -11.83
CA LEU A 218 2.52 6.88 -11.00
C LEU A 218 3.69 7.01 -10.01
N PRO A 219 4.16 5.95 -9.33
CA PRO A 219 5.32 6.08 -8.45
C PRO A 219 6.59 6.53 -9.21
N ILE A 220 6.76 6.06 -10.44
CA ILE A 220 7.87 6.45 -11.32
C ILE A 220 7.68 7.90 -11.79
N HIS A 221 6.48 8.23 -12.26
CA HIS A 221 6.13 9.58 -12.70
C HIS A 221 6.30 10.61 -11.56
N GLN A 222 5.84 10.28 -10.36
CA GLN A 222 6.03 11.08 -9.14
C GLN A 222 7.51 11.32 -8.85
N TRP A 223 8.35 10.29 -8.94
CA TRP A 223 9.79 10.43 -8.73
C TRP A 223 10.44 11.32 -9.78
N LEU A 224 10.04 11.20 -11.05
CA LEU A 224 10.51 12.08 -12.13
C LEU A 224 10.11 13.54 -11.87
N VAL A 225 8.85 13.80 -11.53
CA VAL A 225 8.35 15.14 -11.20
C VAL A 225 9.06 15.71 -9.97
N TYR A 226 9.29 14.90 -8.94
CA TYR A 226 10.07 15.30 -7.77
C TYR A 226 11.49 15.73 -8.17
N ARG A 227 12.18 14.96 -9.03
CA ARG A 227 13.54 15.33 -9.48
C ARG A 227 13.55 16.61 -10.30
N GLN A 228 12.54 16.82 -11.14
CA GLN A 228 12.40 18.06 -11.90
C GLN A 228 12.16 19.26 -10.97
N CYS A 229 11.25 19.14 -10.02
CA CYS A 229 10.97 20.17 -9.02
C CYS A 229 12.21 20.48 -8.17
N ALA A 230 12.92 19.45 -7.69
CA ALA A 230 14.14 19.61 -6.90
C ALA A 230 15.28 20.28 -7.68
N SER A 231 15.37 20.02 -8.99
CA SER A 231 16.34 20.67 -9.88
C SER A 231 16.02 22.16 -10.06
N GLN A 232 14.76 22.49 -10.37
CA GLN A 232 14.29 23.88 -10.52
C GLN A 232 14.44 24.67 -9.21
N LEU A 233 14.00 24.07 -8.10
CA LEU A 233 14.13 24.65 -6.76
C LEU A 233 15.60 24.93 -6.40
N ARG A 234 16.52 24.02 -6.77
CA ARG A 234 17.95 24.23 -6.53
C ARG A 234 18.47 25.47 -7.24
N GLN A 235 18.09 25.70 -8.50
CA GLN A 235 18.54 26.86 -9.27
C GLN A 235 18.05 28.16 -8.62
N VAL A 236 16.76 28.22 -8.28
CA VAL A 236 16.14 29.39 -7.64
C VAL A 236 16.78 29.68 -6.28
N LEU A 237 16.92 28.67 -5.41
CA LEU A 237 17.51 28.85 -4.09
C LEU A 237 18.99 29.27 -4.14
N LEU A 238 19.74 28.85 -5.16
CA LEU A 238 21.13 29.29 -5.32
C LEU A 238 21.22 30.77 -5.73
N THR A 239 20.33 31.24 -6.60
CA THR A 239 20.27 32.66 -6.97
C THR A 239 19.91 33.52 -5.77
N LEU A 240 18.90 33.11 -5.00
CA LEU A 240 18.48 33.80 -3.77
C LEU A 240 19.58 33.80 -2.71
N ALA A 241 20.23 32.66 -2.48
CA ALA A 241 21.33 32.57 -1.52
C ALA A 241 22.50 33.51 -1.85
N LYS A 242 22.76 33.77 -3.14
CA LYS A 242 23.78 34.73 -3.58
C LYS A 242 23.34 36.18 -3.35
N GLN A 243 22.09 36.50 -3.67
CA GLN A 243 21.53 37.85 -3.52
C GLN A 243 21.48 38.28 -2.04
N GLU A 244 21.00 37.39 -1.18
CA GLU A 244 20.82 37.65 0.25
C GLU A 244 21.97 37.18 1.13
N ARG A 245 23.07 36.69 0.52
CA ARG A 245 24.29 36.25 1.21
C ARG A 245 24.03 35.23 2.33
N TRP A 246 23.15 34.26 2.09
CA TRP A 246 22.83 33.23 3.09
C TRP A 246 24.05 32.40 3.48
N HIS A 247 24.14 32.03 4.76
CA HIS A 247 25.11 31.05 5.20
C HIS A 247 24.75 29.64 4.67
N LYS A 248 25.78 28.79 4.54
CA LYS A 248 25.63 27.42 4.05
C LYS A 248 24.60 26.60 4.86
N ARG A 249 24.50 26.84 6.16
CA ARG A 249 23.54 26.16 7.05
C ARG A 249 22.10 26.52 6.69
N ASP A 250 21.82 27.80 6.45
CA ASP A 250 20.48 28.30 6.12
C ASP A 250 20.03 27.80 4.75
N TYR A 251 20.94 27.80 3.76
CA TYR A 251 20.66 27.20 2.45
C TYR A 251 20.27 25.72 2.56
N ILE A 252 21.01 24.93 3.34
CA ILE A 252 20.72 23.50 3.53
C ILE A 252 19.36 23.31 4.21
N ALA A 253 19.08 24.09 5.27
CA ALA A 253 17.82 24.02 5.99
C ALA A 253 16.62 24.38 5.11
N ARG A 254 16.69 25.52 4.40
CA ARG A 254 15.62 25.99 3.49
C ARG A 254 15.40 25.01 2.33
N LYS A 255 16.46 24.50 1.71
CA LYS A 255 16.37 23.47 0.66
C LYS A 255 15.69 22.20 1.17
N LYS A 256 16.06 21.73 2.36
CA LYS A 256 15.45 20.54 2.97
C LYS A 256 13.97 20.75 3.25
N ASN A 257 13.58 21.89 3.79
CA ASN A 257 12.18 22.23 4.08
C ASN A 257 11.34 22.29 2.80
N ALA A 258 11.83 22.96 1.76
CA ALA A 258 11.14 23.07 0.48
C ALA A 258 11.02 21.72 -0.24
N ASN A 259 12.10 20.91 -0.29
CA ASN A 259 12.02 19.55 -0.84
C ASN A 259 11.04 18.65 -0.07
N LYS A 260 10.98 18.78 1.26
CA LYS A 260 10.04 18.04 2.10
C LYS A 260 8.60 18.42 1.79
N LEU A 261 8.32 19.70 1.57
CA LEU A 261 6.99 20.18 1.20
C LEU A 261 6.56 19.64 -0.17
N ILE A 262 7.46 19.68 -1.17
CA ILE A 262 7.24 19.10 -2.51
C ILE A 262 6.94 17.59 -2.40
N ASP A 263 7.77 16.85 -1.67
CA ASP A 263 7.58 15.41 -1.47
C ASP A 263 6.24 15.10 -0.79
N GLN A 264 5.88 15.84 0.26
CA GLN A 264 4.61 15.64 0.98
C GLN A 264 3.39 15.91 0.09
N TYR A 265 3.44 16.97 -0.70
CA TYR A 265 2.36 17.34 -1.63
C TYR A 265 2.21 16.30 -2.75
N LEU A 266 3.30 15.95 -3.45
CA LEU A 266 3.29 14.92 -4.50
C LEU A 266 2.78 13.58 -3.97
N ASN A 267 3.18 13.20 -2.76
CA ASN A 267 2.69 11.99 -2.09
C ASN A 267 1.20 12.08 -1.78
N ALA A 268 0.66 13.25 -1.41
CA ALA A 268 -0.78 13.43 -1.15
C ALA A 268 -1.59 13.29 -2.45
N VAL A 269 -1.16 13.95 -3.52
CA VAL A 269 -1.76 13.83 -4.86
C VAL A 269 -1.77 12.37 -5.32
N ALA A 270 -0.62 11.70 -5.24
CA ALA A 270 -0.49 10.31 -5.67
C ALA A 270 -1.41 9.37 -4.88
N ARG A 271 -1.56 9.57 -3.57
CA ARG A 271 -2.47 8.76 -2.73
C ARG A 271 -3.94 8.96 -3.11
N VAL A 272 -4.36 10.19 -3.37
CA VAL A 272 -5.74 10.48 -3.81
C VAL A 272 -6.02 9.85 -5.17
N ALA A 273 -5.10 10.00 -6.13
CA ALA A 273 -5.22 9.40 -7.46
C ALA A 273 -5.27 7.86 -7.40
N GLN A 274 -4.36 7.25 -6.63
CA GLN A 274 -4.29 5.79 -6.49
C GLN A 274 -5.45 5.17 -5.73
N PHE A 275 -6.15 5.92 -4.87
CA PHE A 275 -7.24 5.37 -4.07
C PHE A 275 -8.30 4.68 -4.94
N LYS A 276 -8.83 5.39 -5.95
CA LYS A 276 -9.85 4.84 -6.87
C LYS A 276 -9.33 3.64 -7.64
N ALA A 277 -8.06 3.68 -8.05
CA ALA A 277 -7.43 2.55 -8.73
C ALA A 277 -7.38 1.31 -7.82
N TYR A 278 -6.89 1.44 -6.58
CA TYR A 278 -6.85 0.34 -5.61
C TYR A 278 -8.25 -0.18 -5.26
N GLU A 279 -9.25 0.70 -5.14
CA GLU A 279 -10.65 0.31 -4.91
C GLU A 279 -11.19 -0.58 -6.04
N ARG A 280 -10.94 -0.19 -7.30
CA ARG A 280 -11.35 -0.97 -8.47
C ARG A 280 -10.61 -2.30 -8.58
N LEU A 281 -9.30 -2.30 -8.34
CA LEU A 281 -8.50 -3.54 -8.28
C LEU A 281 -8.99 -4.46 -7.16
N PHE A 282 -9.34 -3.92 -6.00
CA PHE A 282 -9.89 -4.69 -4.89
C PHE A 282 -11.24 -5.31 -5.23
N SER A 283 -12.12 -4.58 -5.92
CA SER A 283 -13.38 -5.14 -6.43
C SER A 283 -13.14 -6.28 -7.41
N LEU A 284 -12.25 -6.10 -8.40
CA LEU A 284 -11.92 -7.14 -9.37
C LEU A 284 -11.32 -8.38 -8.69
N TRP A 285 -10.43 -8.15 -7.71
CA TRP A 285 -9.84 -9.22 -6.93
C TRP A 285 -10.88 -10.08 -6.22
N HIS A 286 -11.92 -9.49 -5.59
CA HIS A 286 -12.98 -10.29 -4.96
C HIS A 286 -13.71 -11.18 -5.97
N VAL A 287 -14.04 -10.62 -7.15
CA VAL A 287 -14.74 -11.34 -8.21
C VAL A 287 -13.89 -12.51 -8.72
N ALA A 288 -12.58 -12.34 -8.84
CA ALA A 288 -11.67 -13.40 -9.26
C ALA A 288 -11.39 -14.43 -8.14
N HIS A 289 -11.23 -14.00 -6.90
CA HIS A 289 -10.83 -14.85 -5.78
C HIS A 289 -11.92 -15.87 -5.39
N ILE A 290 -13.18 -15.44 -5.34
CA ILE A 290 -14.30 -16.27 -4.87
C ILE A 290 -14.50 -17.56 -5.71
N PRO A 291 -14.50 -17.52 -7.06
CA PRO A 291 -14.58 -18.73 -7.88
C PRO A 291 -13.48 -19.76 -7.59
N PHE A 292 -12.23 -19.31 -7.41
CA PHE A 292 -11.13 -20.21 -7.08
C PHE A 292 -11.29 -20.84 -5.69
N VAL A 293 -11.91 -20.14 -4.73
CA VAL A 293 -12.25 -20.72 -3.43
C VAL A 293 -13.27 -21.85 -3.59
N TYR A 294 -14.31 -21.70 -4.40
CA TYR A 294 -15.26 -22.78 -4.66
C TYR A 294 -14.59 -23.99 -5.32
N LEU A 295 -13.74 -23.75 -6.32
CA LEU A 295 -13.01 -24.81 -7.02
C LEU A 295 -12.08 -25.56 -6.05
N LEU A 296 -11.38 -24.83 -5.18
CA LEU A 296 -10.57 -25.40 -4.10
C LEU A 296 -11.40 -26.27 -3.15
N VAL A 297 -12.57 -25.80 -2.69
CA VAL A 297 -13.43 -26.57 -1.78
C VAL A 297 -13.88 -27.86 -2.43
N ILE A 298 -14.39 -27.80 -3.66
CA ILE A 298 -14.89 -28.98 -4.37
C ILE A 298 -13.75 -29.98 -4.57
N SER A 299 -12.60 -29.53 -5.09
CA SER A 299 -11.45 -30.41 -5.33
C SER A 299 -10.87 -30.99 -4.02
N ALA A 300 -10.83 -30.22 -2.93
CA ALA A 300 -10.39 -30.72 -1.63
C ALA A 300 -11.32 -31.80 -1.07
N VAL A 301 -12.64 -31.62 -1.18
CA VAL A 301 -13.63 -32.65 -0.76
C VAL A 301 -13.44 -33.92 -1.60
N VAL A 302 -13.35 -33.79 -2.92
CA VAL A 302 -13.13 -34.94 -3.82
C VAL A 302 -11.79 -35.62 -3.52
N HIS A 303 -10.74 -34.88 -3.17
CA HIS A 303 -9.45 -35.43 -2.74
C HIS A 303 -9.57 -36.27 -1.46
N VAL A 304 -10.20 -35.73 -0.42
CA VAL A 304 -10.38 -36.45 0.85
C VAL A 304 -11.21 -37.71 0.64
N VAL A 305 -12.33 -37.62 -0.09
CA VAL A 305 -13.18 -38.79 -0.38
C VAL A 305 -12.41 -39.84 -1.18
N ALA A 306 -11.67 -39.44 -2.22
CA ALA A 306 -10.91 -40.39 -3.04
C ALA A 306 -9.84 -41.15 -2.25
N VAL A 307 -9.18 -40.51 -1.28
CA VAL A 307 -8.13 -41.13 -0.45
C VAL A 307 -8.70 -42.06 0.62
N HIS A 308 -9.96 -41.89 1.04
CA HIS A 308 -10.59 -42.75 2.05
C HIS A 308 -11.48 -43.84 1.44
N ALA A 309 -11.92 -43.68 0.19
CA ALA A 309 -12.76 -44.65 -0.51
C ALA A 309 -11.95 -45.71 -1.28
N TYR A 310 -10.69 -45.43 -1.62
CA TYR A 310 -9.77 -46.28 -2.38
C TYR A 310 -8.43 -46.40 -1.66
#